data_AF-A0A1Y3N6S1-F1
#
_entry.id   AF-A0A1Y3N6S1-F1
#
_cell.length_a   1.000
_cell.length_b   1.000
_cell.length_c   1.000
_cell.angle_alpha   90.00
_cell.angle_beta   90.00
_cell.angle_gamma   90.00
#
_symmetry.space_group_name_H-M   'P 1'
#
loop_
_entity.id
_entity.type
_entity.pdbx_description
1 polymer ?
#
loop_
_entity_poly.entity_id
_entity_poly.type
_entity_poly.pdbx_seq_one_letter_code
_entity_poly.pdbx_strand_id
1 'polypeptide(L)'
;QYLEELKFILNEINKKDEEVIGEDYYEWEINNWNELTSTKYSPIFKAGNYEWKLCIYPNGKNDEEYISLYLYSESASNINENSYISTKYIMTIRNHNNYSCFKYKRSENLLHFTKENTQYGESKYLHKNDLYKKNNNFKGLIEDNTIIIGAYIRVYKSEIKNK
;
A
#
# COMPACT_ATOMS: atom_id res chain seq x y z
N GLN A 1 -12.95 -13.70 -0.43
CA GLN A 1 -12.43 -13.82 0.95
C GLN A 1 -11.32 -12.82 1.22
N TYR A 2 -10.22 -12.81 0.45
CA TYR A 2 -9.11 -11.86 0.65
C TYR A 2 -9.52 -10.37 0.69
N LEU A 3 -10.22 -9.86 -0.33
CA LEU A 3 -10.65 -8.46 -0.34
C LEU A 3 -11.65 -8.12 0.77
N GLU A 4 -12.50 -9.08 1.13
CA GLU A 4 -13.44 -8.93 2.25
C GLU A 4 -12.70 -8.80 3.58
N GLU A 5 -11.61 -9.55 3.76
CA GLU A 5 -10.74 -9.43 4.94
C GLU A 5 -10.07 -8.06 5.01
N LEU A 6 -9.52 -7.56 3.90
CA LEU A 6 -8.93 -6.21 3.85
C LEU A 6 -9.98 -5.12 4.13
N LYS A 7 -11.17 -5.25 3.55
CA LYS A 7 -12.27 -4.31 3.77
C LYS A 7 -12.74 -4.34 5.23
N PHE A 8 -12.83 -5.51 5.83
CA PHE A 8 -13.13 -5.67 7.25
C PHE A 8 -12.12 -4.93 8.13
N ILE A 9 -10.82 -5.13 7.89
CA ILE A 9 -9.73 -4.45 8.62
C ILE A 9 -9.86 -2.92 8.50
N LEU A 10 -10.14 -2.38 7.31
CA LEU A 10 -10.35 -0.94 7.14
C LEU A 10 -11.60 -0.44 7.88
N ASN A 11 -12.66 -1.24 7.96
CA ASN A 11 -13.88 -0.88 8.68
C ASN A 11 -13.66 -0.84 10.19
N GLU A 12 -12.86 -1.75 10.75
CA GLU A 12 -12.56 -1.77 12.19
C GLU A 12 -11.87 -0.49 12.67
N ILE A 13 -11.10 0.15 11.78
CA ILE A 13 -10.34 1.36 12.11
C ILE A 13 -11.04 2.63 11.65
N ASN A 14 -12.21 2.52 11.02
CA ASN A 14 -12.99 3.64 10.52
C ASN A 14 -13.72 4.32 11.67
N LYS A 15 -13.57 5.64 11.83
CA LYS A 15 -14.35 6.39 12.81
C LYS A 15 -15.72 6.73 12.23
N LYS A 16 -16.73 6.90 13.09
CA LYS A 16 -18.13 7.13 12.66
C LYS A 16 -18.34 8.45 11.93
N ASP A 17 -17.50 9.43 12.21
CA ASP A 17 -17.50 10.78 11.63
C ASP A 17 -16.68 10.90 10.34
N GLU A 18 -15.95 9.85 9.95
CA GLU A 18 -15.15 9.85 8.72
C GLU A 18 -16.01 9.41 7.51
N GLU A 19 -16.43 10.38 6.68
CA GLU A 19 -17.19 10.14 5.43
C GLU A 19 -16.27 9.61 4.32
N VAL A 20 -16.48 8.37 3.90
CA VAL A 20 -15.76 7.74 2.77
C VAL A 20 -16.34 8.25 1.46
N ILE A 21 -15.49 8.82 0.60
CA ILE A 21 -15.89 9.32 -0.73
C ILE A 21 -15.47 8.40 -1.88
N GLY A 22 -14.62 7.43 -1.59
CA GLY A 22 -14.29 6.36 -2.54
C GLY A 22 -13.22 5.45 -2.00
N GLU A 23 -13.21 4.22 -2.50
CA GLU A 23 -12.23 3.21 -2.14
C GLU A 23 -11.99 2.31 -3.34
N ASP A 24 -10.77 1.80 -3.47
CA ASP A 24 -10.45 0.79 -4.48
C ASP A 24 -9.26 -0.06 -4.03
N TYR A 25 -9.12 -1.23 -4.64
CA TYR A 25 -7.99 -2.13 -4.44
C TYR A 25 -7.23 -2.33 -5.75
N TYR A 26 -5.93 -2.12 -5.68
CA TYR A 26 -5.02 -2.29 -6.81
C TYR A 26 -3.95 -3.35 -6.52
N GLU A 27 -3.61 -4.12 -7.54
CA GLU A 27 -2.52 -5.10 -7.51
C GLU A 27 -1.46 -4.76 -8.54
N TRP A 28 -0.21 -4.96 -8.14
CA TRP A 28 0.97 -4.80 -8.97
C TRP A 28 1.79 -6.07 -8.91
N GLU A 29 1.81 -6.78 -10.03
CA GLU A 29 2.65 -7.95 -10.23
C GLU A 29 4.08 -7.56 -10.54
N ILE A 30 5.01 -8.17 -9.80
CA ILE A 30 6.43 -8.07 -10.03
C ILE A 30 6.94 -9.45 -10.38
N ASN A 31 7.19 -9.65 -11.68
CA ASN A 31 7.95 -10.77 -12.20
C ASN A 31 9.45 -10.54 -12.03
N ASN A 32 10.23 -11.63 -12.12
CA ASN A 32 11.67 -11.63 -12.00
C ASN A 32 12.18 -10.96 -10.70
N TRP A 33 11.54 -11.25 -9.57
CA TRP A 33 11.86 -10.64 -8.27
C TRP A 33 13.35 -10.65 -7.92
N ASN A 34 14.04 -11.76 -8.19
CA ASN A 34 15.47 -11.90 -7.89
C ASN A 34 16.37 -10.93 -8.68
N GLU A 35 15.88 -10.36 -9.79
CA GLU A 35 16.60 -9.37 -10.60
C GLU A 35 16.34 -7.93 -10.11
N LEU A 36 15.36 -7.75 -9.21
CA LEU A 36 14.97 -6.46 -8.68
C LEU A 36 15.95 -5.98 -7.61
N THR A 37 16.98 -5.25 -8.03
CA THR A 37 18.04 -4.75 -7.15
C THR A 37 17.85 -3.30 -6.71
N SER A 38 17.06 -2.53 -7.47
CA SER A 38 16.83 -1.10 -7.24
C SER A 38 15.35 -0.78 -7.05
N THR A 39 15.10 0.45 -6.61
CA THR A 39 13.74 0.99 -6.41
C THR A 39 12.91 0.88 -7.68
N LYS A 40 11.65 0.46 -7.54
CA LYS A 40 10.71 0.38 -8.66
C LYS A 40 9.35 0.96 -8.27
N TYR A 41 8.68 1.53 -9.26
CA TYR A 41 7.34 2.10 -9.13
C TYR A 41 6.35 1.27 -9.94
N SER A 42 5.12 1.17 -9.42
CA SER A 42 4.00 0.65 -10.19
C SER A 42 3.59 1.63 -11.29
N PRO A 43 2.81 1.17 -12.28
CA PRO A 43 1.94 2.05 -13.05
C PRO A 43 1.05 2.93 -12.16
N ILE A 44 0.58 4.05 -12.71
CA ILE A 44 -0.43 4.87 -12.05
C ILE A 44 -1.75 4.10 -12.01
N PHE A 45 -2.40 4.13 -10.86
CA PHE A 45 -3.76 3.59 -10.68
C PHE A 45 -4.64 4.61 -9.95
N LYS A 46 -5.95 4.37 -9.95
CA LYS A 46 -6.94 5.29 -9.37
C LYS A 46 -7.63 4.67 -8.17
N ALA A 47 -7.88 5.49 -7.16
CA ALA A 47 -8.76 5.16 -6.03
C ALA A 47 -9.37 6.45 -5.48
N GLY A 48 -10.68 6.48 -5.27
CA GLY A 48 -11.41 7.67 -4.81
C GLY A 48 -11.27 8.90 -5.72
N ASN A 49 -11.15 8.70 -7.04
CA ASN A 49 -10.87 9.73 -8.04
C ASN A 49 -9.48 10.40 -7.97
N TYR A 50 -8.57 9.88 -7.15
CA TYR A 50 -7.19 10.32 -7.08
C TYR A 50 -6.24 9.30 -7.71
N GLU A 51 -5.08 9.77 -8.16
CA GLU A 51 -4.05 8.99 -8.81
C GLU A 51 -2.92 8.63 -7.83
N TRP A 52 -2.52 7.37 -7.87
CA TRP A 52 -1.61 6.76 -6.92
C TRP A 52 -0.53 5.93 -7.62
N LYS A 53 0.59 5.73 -6.94
CA LYS A 53 1.63 4.75 -7.30
C LYS A 53 2.09 4.01 -6.06
N LEU A 54 2.47 2.75 -6.23
CA LEU A 54 3.26 2.01 -5.26
C LEU A 54 4.73 2.17 -5.58
N CYS A 55 5.55 2.23 -4.53
CA CYS A 55 7.01 2.28 -4.64
C CYS A 55 7.61 1.23 -3.69
N ILE A 56 8.44 0.35 -4.25
CA ILE A 56 9.11 -0.71 -3.52
C ILE A 56 10.61 -0.50 -3.55
N TYR A 57 11.23 -0.68 -2.38
CA TYR A 57 12.67 -0.81 -2.22
C TYR A 57 12.96 -2.26 -1.84
N PRO A 58 13.34 -3.13 -2.80
CA PRO A 58 13.55 -4.55 -2.54
C PRO A 58 14.68 -4.81 -1.54
N ASN A 59 15.65 -3.89 -1.51
CA ASN A 59 16.80 -3.87 -0.60
C ASN A 59 16.67 -2.79 0.48
N GLY A 60 15.44 -2.41 0.81
CA GLY A 60 15.17 -1.42 1.84
C GLY A 60 15.57 0.00 1.44
N LYS A 61 14.94 0.99 2.09
CA LYS A 61 15.26 2.40 1.91
C LYS A 61 16.38 2.84 2.86
N ASN A 62 16.36 2.32 4.08
CA ASN A 62 17.30 2.67 5.15
C ASN A 62 17.95 1.42 5.82
N ASP A 63 17.44 0.23 5.53
CA ASP A 63 17.86 -1.02 6.16
C ASP A 63 17.73 -2.17 5.15
N GLU A 64 18.86 -2.71 4.73
CA GLU A 64 18.93 -3.71 3.66
C GLU A 64 18.39 -5.08 4.05
N GLU A 65 18.14 -5.35 5.32
CA GLU A 65 17.51 -6.61 5.76
C GLU A 65 16.00 -6.63 5.49
N TYR A 66 15.42 -5.47 5.22
CA TYR A 66 13.99 -5.29 5.03
C TYR A 66 13.65 -4.86 3.60
N ILE A 67 12.43 -5.16 3.20
CA ILE A 67 11.75 -4.55 2.06
C ILE A 67 11.06 -3.31 2.60
N SER A 68 11.20 -2.18 1.90
CA SER A 68 10.39 -0.99 2.16
C SER A 68 9.30 -0.85 1.13
N LEU A 69 8.14 -0.39 1.55
CA LEU A 69 6.99 -0.20 0.68
C LEU A 69 6.30 1.12 1.01
N TYR A 70 5.98 1.89 -0.02
CA TYR A 70 5.37 3.21 0.10
C TYR A 70 4.25 3.39 -0.91
N LEU A 71 3.22 4.10 -0.48
CA LEU A 71 2.15 4.62 -1.31
C LEU A 71 2.43 6.09 -1.61
N TYR A 72 2.41 6.45 -2.89
CA TYR A 72 2.57 7.81 -3.38
C TYR A 72 1.25 8.30 -3.97
N SER A 73 0.90 9.55 -3.69
CA SER A 73 -0.21 10.24 -4.34
C SER A 73 0.33 11.17 -5.42
N GLU A 74 0.08 10.84 -6.68
CA GLU A 74 0.42 11.71 -7.82
C GLU A 74 -0.48 12.94 -7.82
N SER A 75 -1.75 12.78 -7.44
CA SER A 75 -2.69 13.89 -7.34
C SER A 75 -2.28 14.90 -6.26
N ALA A 76 -1.73 14.45 -5.12
CA ALA A 76 -1.30 15.36 -4.05
C ALA A 76 -0.22 16.34 -4.49
N SER A 77 0.64 15.98 -5.44
CA SER A 77 1.66 16.89 -5.99
C SER A 77 1.06 18.11 -6.71
N ASN A 78 -0.22 18.04 -7.09
CA ASN A 78 -0.90 19.05 -7.90
C ASN A 78 -2.05 19.77 -7.15
N ILE A 79 -2.23 19.52 -5.85
CA ILE A 79 -3.25 20.23 -5.06
C ILE A 79 -2.73 21.58 -4.56
N ASN A 80 -3.65 22.44 -4.09
CA ASN A 80 -3.30 23.72 -3.47
C ASN A 80 -2.52 23.52 -2.15
N GLU A 81 -1.65 24.47 -1.79
CA GLU A 81 -0.75 24.42 -0.61
C GLU A 81 -1.47 24.25 0.74
N ASN A 82 -2.77 24.54 0.82
CA ASN A 82 -3.59 24.37 2.03
C ASN A 82 -4.64 23.26 1.90
N SER A 83 -4.47 22.37 0.93
CA SER A 83 -5.37 21.25 0.68
C SER A 83 -4.67 19.92 0.96
N TYR A 84 -5.47 18.89 1.19
CA TYR A 84 -4.97 17.54 1.44
C TYR A 84 -5.98 16.48 0.98
N ILE A 85 -5.46 15.29 0.72
CA ILE A 85 -6.25 14.09 0.41
C ILE A 85 -6.23 13.19 1.65
N SER A 86 -7.36 13.13 2.36
CA SER A 86 -7.52 12.29 3.55
C SER A 86 -7.65 10.82 3.18
N THR A 87 -6.75 9.98 3.69
CA THR A 87 -6.62 8.60 3.22
C THR A 87 -6.29 7.64 4.35
N LYS A 88 -6.91 6.46 4.33
CA LYS A 88 -6.40 5.25 5.00
C LYS A 88 -6.05 4.24 3.93
N TYR A 89 -5.07 3.40 4.20
CA TYR A 89 -4.70 2.34 3.28
C TYR A 89 -4.33 1.04 4.01
N ILE A 90 -4.41 -0.05 3.28
CA ILE A 90 -3.71 -1.30 3.57
C ILE A 90 -2.80 -1.60 2.39
N MET A 91 -1.51 -1.74 2.66
CA MET A 91 -0.57 -2.27 1.68
C MET A 91 -0.35 -3.74 1.97
N THR A 92 -0.26 -4.56 0.91
CA THR A 92 -0.14 -6.01 1.01
C THR A 92 1.02 -6.54 0.19
N ILE A 93 1.61 -7.63 0.66
CA ILE A 93 2.47 -8.51 -0.14
C ILE A 93 1.82 -9.89 -0.10
N ARG A 94 1.51 -10.47 -1.26
CA ARG A 94 0.90 -11.79 -1.34
C ARG A 94 1.60 -12.69 -2.35
N ASN A 95 1.44 -13.99 -2.13
CA ASN A 95 1.76 -15.00 -3.13
C ASN A 95 0.88 -14.80 -4.36
N HIS A 96 1.46 -14.91 -5.56
CA HIS A 96 0.78 -14.67 -6.82
C HIS A 96 -0.32 -15.71 -7.12
N ASN A 97 -0.10 -16.96 -6.74
CA ASN A 97 -1.01 -18.09 -6.90
C ASN A 97 -2.01 -18.28 -5.74
N ASN A 98 -1.81 -17.62 -4.59
CA ASN A 98 -2.56 -17.92 -3.38
C ASN A 98 -2.96 -16.69 -2.56
N TYR A 99 -4.23 -16.29 -2.69
CA TYR A 99 -4.84 -15.18 -1.97
C TYR A 99 -4.92 -15.35 -0.44
N SER A 100 -4.79 -16.57 0.09
CA SER A 100 -4.73 -16.81 1.55
C SER A 100 -3.31 -16.65 2.11
N CYS A 101 -2.29 -16.55 1.24
CA CYS A 101 -0.90 -16.37 1.64
C CYS A 101 -0.49 -14.91 1.41
N PHE A 102 -0.71 -14.07 2.42
CA PHE A 102 -0.34 -12.66 2.35
C PHE A 102 0.13 -12.11 3.69
N LYS A 103 0.83 -10.98 3.61
CA LYS A 103 1.14 -10.07 4.71
C LYS A 103 0.58 -8.72 4.38
N TYR A 104 0.21 -7.97 5.41
CA TYR A 104 -0.29 -6.63 5.25
C TYR A 104 0.25 -5.71 6.34
N LYS A 105 0.30 -4.42 6.03
CA LYS A 105 0.40 -3.33 7.00
C LYS A 105 -0.60 -2.27 6.60
N ARG A 106 -1.19 -1.61 7.59
CA ARG A 106 -2.20 -0.58 7.39
C ARG A 106 -1.72 0.74 7.97
N SER A 107 -2.30 1.83 7.49
CA SER A 107 -2.22 3.11 8.20
C SER A 107 -2.94 2.99 9.55
N GLU A 108 -2.30 3.38 10.64
CA GLU A 108 -2.93 3.39 11.97
C GLU A 108 -3.90 4.57 12.14
N ASN A 109 -3.58 5.71 11.53
CA ASN A 109 -4.36 6.93 11.59
C ASN A 109 -4.82 7.35 10.20
N LEU A 110 -5.77 8.28 10.15
CA LEU A 110 -6.09 9.00 8.92
C LEU A 110 -4.87 9.82 8.49
N LEU A 111 -4.41 9.61 7.27
CA LEU A 111 -3.26 10.29 6.69
C LEU A 111 -3.72 11.44 5.78
N HIS A 112 -2.93 12.50 5.71
CA HIS A 112 -3.22 13.66 4.87
C HIS A 112 -2.09 13.84 3.87
N PHE A 113 -2.32 13.40 2.63
CA PHE A 113 -1.37 13.63 1.54
C PHE A 113 -1.49 15.09 1.12
N THR A 114 -0.38 15.84 1.23
CA THR A 114 -0.29 17.25 0.84
C THR A 114 0.69 17.40 -0.32
N LYS A 115 0.80 18.61 -0.87
CA LYS A 115 1.80 18.94 -1.88
C LYS A 115 3.24 18.73 -1.36
N GLU A 116 3.48 18.97 -0.08
CA GLU A 116 4.77 18.83 0.59
C GLU A 116 5.02 17.40 1.09
N ASN A 117 3.96 16.64 1.37
CA ASN A 117 4.06 15.26 1.83
C ASN A 117 3.18 14.32 0.99
N THR A 118 3.74 13.87 -0.13
CA THR A 118 3.02 13.10 -1.17
C THR A 118 3.14 11.59 -0.99
N GLN A 119 3.83 11.10 0.06
CA GLN A 119 4.04 9.68 0.29
C GLN A 119 3.90 9.28 1.75
N TYR A 120 3.40 8.08 1.97
CA TYR A 120 3.39 7.40 3.26
C TYR A 120 3.71 5.92 3.07
N GLY A 121 4.35 5.31 4.05
CA GLY A 121 4.77 3.93 3.94
C GLY A 121 5.71 3.52 5.06
N GLU A 122 6.31 2.34 4.89
CA GLU A 122 7.11 1.73 5.94
C GLU A 122 8.49 1.35 5.43
N SER A 123 9.53 1.88 6.09
CA SER A 123 10.93 1.58 5.75
C SER A 123 11.26 0.13 6.10
N LYS A 124 10.68 -0.42 7.16
CA LYS A 124 10.80 -1.82 7.56
C LYS A 124 9.48 -2.56 7.34
N TYR A 125 9.01 -2.62 6.09
CA TYR A 125 7.71 -3.23 5.79
C TYR A 125 7.73 -4.75 6.07
N LEU A 126 8.68 -5.49 5.50
CA LEU A 126 8.80 -6.95 5.67
C LEU A 126 10.27 -7.36 5.72
N HIS A 127 10.66 -8.21 6.67
CA HIS A 127 12.01 -8.77 6.68
C HIS A 127 12.20 -9.70 5.47
N LYS A 128 13.31 -9.63 4.74
CA LYS A 128 13.51 -10.40 3.49
C LYS A 128 13.32 -11.90 3.67
N ASN A 129 13.83 -12.48 4.77
CA ASN A 129 13.65 -13.90 5.09
C ASN A 129 12.17 -14.31 5.18
N ASP A 130 11.26 -13.40 5.52
CA ASP A 130 9.83 -13.71 5.64
C ASP A 130 9.17 -13.94 4.29
N LEU A 131 9.76 -13.48 3.18
CA LEU A 131 9.27 -13.79 1.83
C LEU A 131 9.25 -15.31 1.56
N TYR A 132 10.30 -15.98 2.04
CA TYR A 132 10.55 -17.40 1.74
C TYR A 132 10.07 -18.33 2.86
N LYS A 133 9.54 -17.80 3.95
CA LYS A 133 9.01 -18.60 5.06
C LYS A 133 7.81 -19.41 4.59
N LYS A 134 7.98 -20.73 4.62
CA LYS A 134 6.94 -21.72 4.29
C LYS A 134 6.16 -22.11 5.53
N ASN A 135 4.92 -22.54 5.35
CA ASN A 135 4.19 -23.30 6.36
C ASN A 135 3.53 -24.51 5.69
N ASN A 136 2.87 -25.37 6.48
CA ASN A 136 2.27 -26.61 5.96
C ASN A 136 1.26 -26.39 4.82
N ASN A 137 0.71 -25.18 4.69
CA ASN A 137 -0.35 -24.86 3.73
C ASN A 137 0.13 -24.02 2.54
N PHE A 138 1.28 -23.33 2.65
CA PHE A 138 1.74 -22.37 1.63
C PHE A 138 3.26 -22.36 1.46
N LYS A 139 3.71 -22.16 0.22
CA LYS A 139 5.13 -22.21 -0.20
C LYS A 139 5.94 -20.93 0.09
N GLY A 140 5.31 -19.90 0.65
CA GLY A 140 5.90 -18.58 0.89
C GLY A 140 5.16 -17.49 0.12
N LEU A 141 5.55 -16.23 0.34
CA LEU A 141 4.98 -15.06 -0.36
C LEU A 141 5.50 -14.91 -1.78
N ILE A 142 6.64 -15.52 -2.08
CA ILE A 142 7.23 -15.56 -3.41
C ILE A 142 7.16 -16.98 -3.96
N GLU A 143 6.66 -17.11 -5.18
CA GLU A 143 6.59 -18.35 -5.94
C GLU A 143 6.84 -18.01 -7.42
N ASP A 144 7.49 -18.91 -8.17
CA ASP A 144 7.82 -18.68 -9.60
C ASP A 144 8.53 -17.34 -9.86
N ASN A 145 9.42 -16.93 -8.95
CA ASN A 145 10.14 -15.64 -9.00
C ASN A 145 9.19 -14.42 -9.12
N THR A 146 7.97 -14.56 -8.62
CA THR A 146 6.87 -13.60 -8.79
C THR A 146 6.22 -13.28 -7.46
N ILE A 147 5.89 -12.01 -7.27
CA ILE A 147 5.23 -11.49 -6.07
C ILE A 147 4.18 -10.45 -6.46
N ILE A 148 3.10 -10.38 -5.69
CA ILE A 148 2.08 -9.35 -5.87
C ILE A 148 2.13 -8.36 -4.71
N ILE A 149 2.28 -7.10 -5.07
CA ILE A 149 2.17 -5.96 -4.15
C ILE A 149 0.78 -5.35 -4.34
N GLY A 150 0.05 -5.11 -3.27
CA GLY A 150 -1.30 -4.56 -3.34
C GLY A 150 -1.49 -3.32 -2.48
N ALA A 151 -2.47 -2.51 -2.83
CA ALA A 151 -2.93 -1.36 -2.05
C ALA A 151 -4.45 -1.31 -2.04
N TYR A 152 -5.06 -1.46 -0.86
CA TYR A 152 -6.44 -1.07 -0.62
C TYR A 152 -6.42 0.37 -0.12
N ILE A 153 -6.99 1.28 -0.88
CA ILE A 153 -7.00 2.71 -0.56
C ILE A 153 -8.43 3.13 -0.29
N ARG A 154 -8.64 3.83 0.83
CA ARG A 154 -9.91 4.46 1.19
C ARG A 154 -9.68 5.94 1.37
N VAL A 155 -10.41 6.72 0.59
CA VAL A 155 -10.33 8.17 0.57
C VAL A 155 -11.55 8.75 1.27
N TYR A 156 -11.30 9.79 2.04
CA TYR A 156 -12.27 10.46 2.89
C TYR A 156 -12.49 11.88 2.43
N LYS A 157 -13.70 12.37 2.69
CA LYS A 157 -14.04 13.77 2.47
C LYS A 157 -13.12 14.65 3.32
N SER A 158 -12.38 15.54 2.67
CA SER A 158 -11.58 16.53 3.38
C SER A 158 -12.50 17.60 3.96
N GLU A 159 -12.42 17.84 5.27
CA GLU A 159 -13.01 19.04 5.86
C GLU A 159 -12.12 20.22 5.48
N ILE A 160 -12.66 21.12 4.65
CA ILE A 160 -12.00 22.40 4.40
C ILE A 160 -11.95 23.13 5.74
N LYS A 161 -10.76 23.29 6.32
CA LYS A 161 -10.56 24.27 7.39
C LYS A 161 -10.76 25.64 6.75
N ASN A 162 -11.97 26.19 6.90
CA ASN A 162 -12.17 27.62 6.69
C ASN A 162 -11.18 28.34 7.62
N LYS A 163 -10.34 29.18 7.04
CA LYS A 163 -9.50 30.13 7.79
C LYS A 163 -10.37 31.10 8.57
#